data_AF-A0A089M319-F1
#
_entry.id   AF-A0A089M319-F1
#
_cell.length_a   1.000
_cell.length_b   1.000
_cell.length_c   1.000
_cell.angle_alpha   90.00
_cell.angle_beta   90.00
_cell.angle_gamma   90.00
#
_symmetry.space_group_name_H-M   'P 1'
#
loop_
_entity.id
_entity.type
_entity.pdbx_description
1 polymer ?
#
loop_
_entity_poly.entity_id
_entity_poly.type
_entity_poly.pdbx_seq_one_letter_code
_entity_poly.pdbx_strand_id
1 'polypeptide(L)'
;MNKKILNLNKPLITTYPHHANLFSILDLDQRSLSWIFHNYLLVILHHDEKGGYGLDFCSQYYPWHKFKLATCPMLITRVYQKEIILGKWNFHDFLVELINNENYIYFIRELADGGSHEVFISGFDLSRKEFLCHDFWNGVYGEKWIPFSEITLKRDSAFQNEWSTDYLNGVWAIEKTNQYKEPNEFYYETVLNFSPEDLLDILKEYIGMSNNVRTILRKDNRYLGLEIYDVMTEMLEKQKNNMVGQPFAIHPFHLLYEHKKLLSLAAAFTNSPTVKKESDLLINEAFKLRNLVLYCNHCIAEKGIYKKYEAIIENIMKLKNIELAMMHSLIENISAFTPSSKQNTSTFS
;
A
#
# COMPACT_ATOMS: atom_id res chain seq x y z
N MET A 1 -20.56 -28.07 -4.60
CA MET A 1 -20.02 -27.28 -5.74
C MET A 1 -18.56 -27.69 -5.91
N ASN A 2 -18.12 -28.12 -7.10
CA ASN A 2 -16.76 -28.67 -7.28
C ASN A 2 -15.67 -27.62 -7.54
N LYS A 3 -16.06 -26.42 -7.96
CA LYS A 3 -15.16 -25.30 -8.25
C LYS A 3 -15.88 -24.00 -7.97
N LYS A 4 -15.19 -23.03 -7.36
CA LYS A 4 -15.70 -21.69 -7.13
C LYS A 4 -14.56 -20.68 -7.19
N ILE A 5 -14.81 -19.53 -7.80
CA ILE A 5 -13.86 -18.41 -7.90
C ILE A 5 -14.65 -17.15 -7.57
N LEU A 6 -14.15 -16.38 -6.62
CA LEU A 6 -14.65 -15.06 -6.26
C LEU A 6 -14.06 -14.03 -7.23
N ASN A 7 -14.87 -13.05 -7.61
CA ASN A 7 -14.49 -12.04 -8.59
C ASN A 7 -13.46 -11.07 -8.02
N LEU A 8 -12.40 -10.80 -8.77
CA LEU A 8 -11.42 -9.78 -8.45
C LEU A 8 -11.27 -8.80 -9.62
N ASN A 9 -11.01 -7.55 -9.28
CA ASN A 9 -10.67 -6.49 -10.21
C ASN A 9 -9.16 -6.39 -10.39
N LYS A 10 -8.73 -5.76 -11.48
CA LYS A 10 -7.33 -5.39 -11.65
C LYS A 10 -6.98 -4.31 -10.63
N PRO A 11 -5.99 -4.50 -9.75
CA PRO A 11 -5.64 -3.51 -8.76
C PRO A 11 -4.98 -2.27 -9.39
N LEU A 12 -5.21 -1.10 -8.79
CA LEU A 12 -4.56 0.16 -9.21
C LEU A 12 -3.09 0.23 -8.78
N ILE A 13 -2.74 -0.49 -7.72
CA ILE A 13 -1.42 -0.51 -7.09
C ILE A 13 -0.97 -1.96 -6.95
N THR A 14 0.26 -2.22 -7.35
CA THR A 14 0.91 -3.53 -7.40
C THR A 14 2.33 -3.49 -6.85
N THR A 15 2.63 -2.58 -5.93
CA THR A 15 3.96 -2.59 -5.28
C THR A 15 4.10 -3.67 -4.22
N TYR A 16 3.06 -3.89 -3.41
CA TYR A 16 3.07 -4.88 -2.33
C TYR A 16 1.84 -5.80 -2.41
N PRO A 17 1.96 -7.11 -2.10
CA PRO A 17 0.85 -8.05 -2.22
C PRO A 17 -0.38 -7.61 -1.43
N HIS A 18 -0.23 -7.20 -0.17
CA HIS A 18 -1.35 -6.80 0.67
C HIS A 18 -2.13 -5.57 0.12
N HIS A 19 -1.46 -4.65 -0.59
CA HIS A 19 -2.17 -3.57 -1.30
C HIS A 19 -2.85 -4.08 -2.57
N ALA A 20 -2.16 -4.87 -3.38
CA ALA A 20 -2.73 -5.41 -4.61
C ALA A 20 -3.97 -6.27 -4.32
N ASN A 21 -3.92 -7.12 -3.30
CA ASN A 21 -5.03 -7.93 -2.81
C ASN A 21 -6.22 -7.06 -2.40
N LEU A 22 -6.00 -6.06 -1.54
CA LEU A 22 -7.03 -5.12 -1.11
C LEU A 22 -7.69 -4.42 -2.31
N PHE A 23 -6.91 -3.82 -3.21
CA PHE A 23 -7.45 -3.12 -4.38
C PHE A 23 -8.18 -4.07 -5.34
N SER A 24 -7.77 -5.32 -5.41
CA SER A 24 -8.44 -6.31 -6.27
C SER A 24 -9.82 -6.71 -5.77
N ILE A 25 -10.12 -6.55 -4.48
CA ILE A 25 -11.46 -6.81 -3.93
C ILE A 25 -12.43 -5.63 -4.19
N LEU A 26 -11.90 -4.40 -4.19
CA LEU A 26 -12.69 -3.17 -4.31
C LEU A 26 -13.26 -2.97 -5.71
N ASP A 27 -14.44 -2.37 -5.82
CA ASP A 27 -15.11 -2.08 -7.10
C ASP A 27 -14.47 -0.95 -7.91
N LEU A 28 -13.62 -0.13 -7.28
CA LEU A 28 -13.06 1.09 -7.84
C LEU A 28 -14.14 2.10 -8.30
N ASP A 29 -15.31 2.03 -7.67
CA ASP A 29 -16.37 3.04 -7.71
C ASP A 29 -15.98 4.31 -6.95
N GLN A 30 -16.82 5.35 -7.01
CA GLN A 30 -16.57 6.62 -6.33
C GLN A 30 -16.30 6.45 -4.83
N ARG A 31 -17.05 5.57 -4.16
CA ARG A 31 -16.92 5.31 -2.72
C ARG A 31 -15.56 4.71 -2.37
N SER A 32 -15.13 3.70 -3.12
CA SER A 32 -13.81 3.07 -2.92
C SER A 32 -12.67 4.01 -3.27
N LEU A 33 -12.79 4.80 -4.33
CA LEU A 33 -11.82 5.83 -4.67
C LEU A 33 -11.69 6.88 -3.57
N SER A 34 -12.80 7.34 -2.97
CA SER A 34 -12.75 8.26 -1.82
C SER A 34 -11.92 7.70 -0.68
N TRP A 35 -12.17 6.44 -0.29
CA TRP A 35 -11.41 5.81 0.79
C TRP A 35 -9.94 5.63 0.42
N ILE A 36 -9.65 5.23 -0.82
CA ILE A 36 -8.28 5.10 -1.32
C ILE A 36 -7.55 6.44 -1.20
N PHE A 37 -8.14 7.55 -1.63
CA PHE A 37 -7.47 8.85 -1.61
C PHE A 37 -7.10 9.30 -0.18
N HIS A 38 -7.98 9.10 0.79
CA HIS A 38 -7.68 9.38 2.20
C HIS A 38 -6.57 8.50 2.81
N ASN A 39 -6.32 7.32 2.23
CA ASN A 39 -5.43 6.31 2.81
C ASN A 39 -4.12 6.06 2.02
N TYR A 40 -4.01 6.61 0.81
CA TYR A 40 -2.92 6.30 -0.13
C TYR A 40 -2.26 7.52 -0.81
N LEU A 41 -2.68 8.75 -0.49
CA LEU A 41 -2.05 9.97 -1.04
C LEU A 41 -0.92 10.55 -0.18
N LEU A 42 -0.70 10.00 1.02
CA LEU A 42 0.50 10.25 1.79
C LEU A 42 1.44 9.05 1.65
N VAL A 43 2.74 9.33 1.68
CA VAL A 43 3.80 8.31 1.68
C VAL A 43 4.67 8.48 2.91
N ILE A 44 5.09 7.35 3.47
CA ILE A 44 5.91 7.29 4.67
C ILE A 44 7.11 6.41 4.43
N LEU A 45 8.30 6.95 4.71
CA LEU A 45 9.53 6.19 4.79
C LEU A 45 9.79 5.84 6.25
N HIS A 46 10.02 4.56 6.50
CA HIS A 46 10.50 4.07 7.78
C HIS A 46 11.89 3.48 7.59
N HIS A 47 12.75 3.65 8.58
CA HIS A 47 14.01 2.93 8.64
C HIS A 47 14.21 2.29 10.00
N ASP A 48 14.94 1.18 10.03
CA ASP A 48 15.39 0.56 11.26
C ASP A 48 16.80 1.05 11.63
N GLU A 49 17.23 0.70 12.85
CA GLU A 49 18.57 1.01 13.36
C GLU A 49 19.69 0.27 12.61
N LYS A 50 19.35 -0.80 11.87
CA LYS A 50 20.28 -1.62 11.08
C LYS A 50 20.45 -1.09 9.65
N GLY A 51 19.79 0.01 9.30
CA GLY A 51 19.88 0.66 8.00
C GLY A 51 18.94 0.09 6.94
N GLY A 52 18.03 -0.82 7.30
CA GLY A 52 16.91 -1.22 6.45
C GLY A 52 15.92 -0.08 6.30
N TYR A 53 15.32 0.07 5.12
CA TYR A 53 14.20 0.99 4.89
C TYR A 53 13.11 0.39 4.04
N GLY A 54 11.91 0.89 4.30
CA GLY A 54 10.74 0.68 3.46
C GLY A 54 10.04 2.00 3.21
N LEU A 55 9.43 2.11 2.03
CA LEU A 55 8.49 3.16 1.71
C LEU A 55 7.11 2.51 1.63
N ASP A 56 6.12 3.11 2.26
CA ASP A 56 4.73 2.65 2.23
C ASP A 56 3.79 3.86 2.07
N PHE A 57 2.53 3.59 1.83
CA PHE A 57 1.44 4.56 1.89
C PHE A 57 1.02 4.81 3.34
N CYS A 58 0.65 6.05 3.63
CA CYS A 58 0.19 6.50 4.94
C CYS A 58 -1.25 7.03 4.84
N SER A 59 -2.04 6.75 5.86
CA SER A 59 -3.39 7.30 6.00
C SER A 59 -3.36 8.62 6.76
N GLN A 60 -4.19 9.56 6.34
CA GLN A 60 -4.39 10.82 7.06
C GLN A 60 -5.01 10.62 8.45
N TYR A 61 -5.82 9.57 8.63
CA TYR A 61 -6.57 9.32 9.87
C TYR A 61 -5.99 8.21 10.73
N TYR A 62 -5.37 7.21 10.09
CA TYR A 62 -4.68 6.11 10.78
C TYR A 62 -3.24 5.99 10.29
N PRO A 63 -2.37 6.94 10.67
CA PRO A 63 -1.01 6.99 10.15
C PRO A 63 -0.12 5.81 10.61
N TRP A 64 -0.66 4.91 11.45
CA TRP A 64 0.04 3.76 12.03
C TRP A 64 -0.73 2.44 11.89
N HIS A 65 -0.03 1.39 11.42
CA HIS A 65 -0.15 -0.09 11.55
C HIS A 65 -1.51 -0.77 11.66
N LYS A 66 -2.63 -0.08 11.48
CA LYS A 66 -3.86 -0.80 11.19
C LYS A 66 -3.75 -1.35 9.78
N PHE A 67 -3.66 -2.67 9.69
CA PHE A 67 -3.66 -3.40 8.44
C PHE A 67 -4.82 -2.88 7.58
N LYS A 68 -4.51 -2.27 6.41
CA LYS A 68 -5.49 -1.47 5.65
C LYS A 68 -6.74 -2.26 5.23
N LEU A 69 -6.60 -3.59 5.09
CA LEU A 69 -7.73 -4.52 4.91
C LEU A 69 -8.74 -4.46 6.07
N ALA A 70 -8.28 -4.29 7.31
CA ALA A 70 -9.13 -4.22 8.52
C ALA A 70 -9.82 -2.86 8.73
N THR A 71 -9.33 -1.80 8.09
CA THR A 71 -9.88 -0.44 8.23
C THR A 71 -10.71 0.01 7.03
N CYS A 72 -10.80 -0.84 6.01
CA CYS A 72 -11.57 -0.60 4.82
C CYS A 72 -13.07 -0.79 5.10
N PRO A 73 -13.92 0.26 4.99
CA PRO A 73 -15.35 0.16 5.27
C PRO A 73 -16.12 -0.79 4.35
N MET A 74 -15.56 -1.10 3.19
CA MET A 74 -16.18 -1.98 2.21
C MET A 74 -15.87 -3.46 2.47
N LEU A 75 -15.11 -3.76 3.53
CA LEU A 75 -14.70 -5.10 3.90
C LEU A 75 -15.09 -5.42 5.33
N ILE A 76 -15.61 -6.63 5.54
CA ILE A 76 -15.75 -7.24 6.86
C ILE A 76 -14.63 -8.26 7.00
N THR A 77 -13.69 -8.00 7.90
CA THR A 77 -12.58 -8.91 8.18
C THR A 77 -12.82 -9.67 9.48
N ARG A 78 -12.71 -11.00 9.43
CA ARG A 78 -12.76 -11.88 10.60
C ARG A 78 -11.47 -12.68 10.66
N VAL A 79 -10.81 -12.71 11.81
CA VAL A 79 -9.57 -13.46 12.01
C VAL A 79 -9.87 -14.71 12.82
N TYR A 80 -9.59 -15.88 12.23
CA TYR A 80 -9.72 -17.17 12.88
C TYR A 80 -8.35 -17.63 13.38
N GLN A 81 -8.26 -17.92 14.68
CA GLN A 81 -7.02 -18.38 15.30
C GLN A 81 -6.62 -19.77 14.80
N LYS A 82 -5.32 -19.94 14.54
CA LYS A 82 -4.76 -21.16 13.92
C LYS A 82 -5.05 -22.40 14.77
N GLU A 83 -4.94 -22.28 16.09
CA GLU A 83 -5.15 -23.35 17.06
C GLU A 83 -6.58 -23.86 17.03
N ILE A 84 -7.55 -22.94 16.92
CA ILE A 84 -8.97 -23.27 16.84
C ILE A 84 -9.25 -23.99 15.52
N ILE A 85 -8.67 -23.50 14.41
CA ILE A 85 -8.85 -24.11 13.08
C ILE A 85 -8.33 -25.56 13.10
N LEU A 86 -7.05 -25.72 13.46
CA LEU A 86 -6.36 -27.01 13.44
C LEU A 86 -6.86 -27.99 14.51
N GLY A 87 -7.56 -27.50 15.53
CA GLY A 87 -8.15 -28.34 16.58
C GLY A 87 -9.54 -28.91 16.23
N LYS A 88 -10.24 -28.34 15.24
CA LYS A 88 -11.65 -28.67 14.97
C LYS A 88 -11.96 -29.05 13.53
N TRP A 89 -11.17 -28.62 12.56
CA TRP A 89 -11.47 -28.82 11.15
C TRP A 89 -10.26 -29.36 10.37
N ASN A 90 -10.55 -30.07 9.28
CA ASN A 90 -9.56 -30.20 8.22
C ASN A 90 -9.30 -28.81 7.63
N PHE A 91 -8.04 -28.43 7.51
CA PHE A 91 -7.66 -27.07 7.12
C PHE A 91 -8.17 -26.70 5.72
N HIS A 92 -8.02 -27.59 4.74
CA HIS A 92 -8.44 -27.31 3.36
C HIS A 92 -9.96 -27.23 3.24
N ASP A 93 -10.69 -28.12 3.94
CA ASP A 93 -12.16 -28.06 3.98
C ASP A 93 -12.65 -26.75 4.62
N PHE A 94 -11.96 -26.28 5.67
CA PHE A 94 -12.24 -24.97 6.28
C PHE A 94 -12.05 -23.82 5.28
N LEU A 95 -10.95 -23.80 4.51
CA LEU A 95 -10.73 -22.77 3.48
C LEU A 95 -11.79 -22.85 2.37
N VAL A 96 -12.14 -24.05 1.90
CA VAL A 96 -13.21 -24.27 0.91
C VAL A 96 -14.55 -23.71 1.42
N GLU A 97 -14.86 -23.94 2.69
CA GLU A 97 -16.09 -23.41 3.31
C GLU A 97 -16.09 -21.88 3.38
N LEU A 98 -14.96 -21.24 3.68
CA LEU A 98 -14.86 -19.77 3.64
C LEU A 98 -15.14 -19.22 2.23
N ILE A 99 -14.56 -19.81 1.19
CA ILE A 99 -14.83 -19.41 -0.21
C ILE A 99 -16.30 -19.66 -0.57
N ASN A 100 -16.89 -20.79 -0.13
CA ASN A 100 -18.32 -21.08 -0.36
C ASN A 100 -19.22 -20.02 0.28
N ASN A 101 -18.80 -19.43 1.39
CA ASN A 101 -19.48 -18.32 2.07
C ASN A 101 -19.05 -16.93 1.57
N GLU A 102 -18.51 -16.81 0.34
CA GLU A 102 -18.14 -15.52 -0.29
C GLU A 102 -17.05 -14.74 0.47
N ASN A 103 -16.19 -15.43 1.22
CA ASN A 103 -15.03 -14.82 1.87
C ASN A 103 -13.77 -15.05 1.05
N TYR A 104 -13.03 -13.98 0.73
CA TYR A 104 -11.62 -14.11 0.36
C TYR A 104 -10.80 -14.50 1.59
N ILE A 105 -9.64 -15.12 1.38
CA ILE A 105 -8.83 -15.64 2.47
C ILE A 105 -7.44 -15.01 2.42
N TYR A 106 -6.94 -14.53 3.56
CA TYR A 106 -5.59 -14.00 3.69
C TYR A 106 -4.89 -14.50 4.95
N PHE A 107 -3.69 -15.08 4.81
CA PHE A 107 -2.91 -15.57 5.96
C PHE A 107 -1.46 -15.82 5.58
N ILE A 108 -0.61 -16.13 6.58
CA ILE A 108 0.76 -16.58 6.34
C ILE A 108 0.79 -18.10 6.28
N ARG A 109 1.17 -18.64 5.12
CA ARG A 109 1.43 -20.07 4.91
C ARG A 109 2.90 -20.39 5.10
N GLU A 110 3.19 -21.67 5.28
CA GLU A 110 4.55 -22.18 5.21
C GLU A 110 4.93 -22.61 3.80
N LEU A 111 6.20 -22.42 3.48
CA LEU A 111 6.84 -22.90 2.26
C LEU A 111 7.62 -24.17 2.56
N ALA A 112 7.84 -24.99 1.53
CA ALA A 112 8.51 -26.29 1.68
C ALA A 112 9.96 -26.19 2.18
N ASP A 113 10.60 -25.04 2.01
CA ASP A 113 11.95 -24.73 2.48
C ASP A 113 11.99 -24.23 3.94
N GLY A 114 10.85 -24.21 4.63
CA GLY A 114 10.71 -23.70 6.00
C GLY A 114 10.53 -22.18 6.07
N GLY A 115 10.47 -21.48 4.93
CA GLY A 115 10.08 -20.09 4.87
C GLY A 115 8.60 -19.89 5.16
N SER A 116 8.20 -18.65 5.42
CA SER A 116 6.80 -18.26 5.53
C SER A 116 6.47 -17.18 4.51
N HIS A 117 5.26 -17.20 3.97
CA HIS A 117 4.82 -16.23 2.99
C HIS A 117 3.33 -15.96 3.12
N GLU A 118 2.92 -14.71 2.90
CA GLU A 118 1.51 -14.36 2.80
C GLU A 118 0.86 -15.08 1.62
N VAL A 119 -0.40 -15.48 1.77
CA VAL A 119 -1.18 -16.07 0.68
C VAL A 119 -2.57 -15.45 0.68
N PHE A 120 -2.99 -15.00 -0.50
CA PHE A 120 -4.34 -14.56 -0.78
C PHE A 120 -5.05 -15.56 -1.67
N ILE A 121 -6.23 -16.03 -1.25
CA ILE A 121 -7.00 -17.06 -1.96
C ILE A 121 -8.38 -16.50 -2.32
N SER A 122 -8.75 -16.65 -3.59
CA SER A 122 -10.08 -16.26 -4.09
C SER A 122 -10.88 -17.42 -4.67
N GLY A 123 -10.33 -18.62 -4.74
CA GLY A 123 -11.05 -19.75 -5.35
C GLY A 123 -10.45 -21.10 -5.04
N PHE A 124 -11.19 -22.15 -5.41
CA PHE A 124 -10.76 -23.55 -5.31
C PHE A 124 -11.29 -24.38 -6.47
N ASP A 125 -10.62 -25.51 -6.72
CA ASP A 125 -11.01 -26.56 -7.65
C ASP A 125 -10.80 -27.93 -6.97
N LEU A 126 -11.89 -28.57 -6.52
CA LEU A 126 -11.83 -29.83 -5.77
C LEU A 126 -11.42 -31.02 -6.65
N SER A 127 -11.69 -30.95 -7.95
CA SER A 127 -11.29 -32.00 -8.89
C SER A 127 -9.77 -32.03 -9.06
N ARG A 128 -9.14 -30.85 -9.06
CA ARG A 128 -7.68 -30.70 -9.12
C ARG A 128 -7.00 -30.66 -7.76
N LYS A 129 -7.77 -30.45 -6.68
CA LYS A 129 -7.27 -30.18 -5.32
C LYS A 129 -6.30 -28.99 -5.28
N GLU A 130 -6.75 -27.87 -5.82
CA GLU A 130 -5.96 -26.64 -5.90
C GLU A 130 -6.75 -25.42 -5.43
N PHE A 131 -6.04 -24.45 -4.85
CA PHE A 131 -6.55 -23.11 -4.55
C PHE A 131 -6.07 -22.12 -5.61
N LEU A 132 -6.91 -21.14 -5.96
CA LEU A 132 -6.51 -20.00 -6.80
C LEU A 132 -5.91 -18.92 -5.90
N CYS A 133 -4.60 -18.76 -5.97
CA CYS A 133 -3.83 -17.84 -5.14
C CYS A 133 -3.35 -16.62 -5.94
N HIS A 134 -3.20 -15.46 -5.29
CA HIS A 134 -2.71 -14.23 -5.93
C HIS A 134 -1.45 -13.71 -5.24
N ASP A 135 -0.45 -13.41 -6.06
CA ASP A 135 0.86 -12.95 -5.62
C ASP A 135 1.69 -12.44 -6.83
N PHE A 136 2.95 -12.09 -6.61
CA PHE A 136 3.92 -11.81 -7.65
C PHE A 136 4.55 -13.09 -8.19
N TRP A 137 4.23 -13.40 -9.44
CA TRP A 137 4.84 -14.49 -10.19
C TRP A 137 5.79 -13.90 -11.22
N ASN A 138 7.09 -14.20 -11.08
CA ASN A 138 8.14 -13.63 -11.94
C ASN A 138 8.11 -12.09 -12.00
N GLY A 139 7.83 -11.45 -10.86
CA GLY A 139 7.80 -9.99 -10.75
C GLY A 139 6.52 -9.32 -11.28
N VAL A 140 5.49 -10.10 -11.64
CA VAL A 140 4.19 -9.60 -12.08
C VAL A 140 3.11 -10.10 -11.13
N TYR A 141 2.32 -9.19 -10.58
CA TYR A 141 1.16 -9.55 -9.76
C TYR A 141 0.11 -10.25 -10.61
N GLY A 142 -0.36 -11.42 -10.17
CA GLY A 142 -1.36 -12.19 -10.86
C GLY A 142 -1.77 -13.44 -10.09
N GLU A 143 -2.45 -14.34 -10.78
CA GLU A 143 -3.05 -15.53 -10.18
C GLU A 143 -2.31 -16.82 -10.57
N LYS A 144 -2.29 -17.79 -9.65
CA LYS A 144 -1.74 -19.12 -9.86
C LYS A 144 -2.55 -20.16 -9.09
N TRP A 145 -2.84 -21.28 -9.73
CA TRP A 145 -3.38 -22.45 -9.04
C TRP A 145 -2.26 -23.14 -8.25
N ILE A 146 -2.49 -23.31 -6.95
CA ILE A 146 -1.54 -23.93 -6.02
C ILE A 146 -2.18 -25.20 -5.43
N PRO A 147 -1.50 -26.37 -5.46
CA PRO A 147 -2.00 -27.59 -4.85
C PRO A 147 -2.32 -27.43 -3.37
N PHE A 148 -3.38 -28.08 -2.90
CA PHE A 148 -3.76 -28.10 -1.48
C PHE A 148 -2.59 -28.50 -0.58
N SER A 149 -1.78 -29.46 -1.01
CA SER A 149 -0.59 -29.93 -0.28
C SER A 149 0.46 -28.84 -0.03
N GLU A 150 0.49 -27.78 -0.82
CA GLU A 150 1.40 -26.63 -0.65
C GLU A 150 0.77 -25.49 0.17
N ILE A 151 -0.52 -25.59 0.51
CA ILE A 151 -1.22 -24.62 1.34
C ILE A 151 -1.35 -25.20 2.75
N THR A 152 -0.39 -24.86 3.60
CA THR A 152 -0.27 -25.39 4.96
C THR A 152 -0.33 -24.28 6.00
N LEU A 153 -0.75 -24.66 7.21
CA LEU A 153 -0.82 -23.82 8.38
C LEU A 153 -0.12 -24.54 9.53
N LYS A 154 0.87 -23.91 10.17
CA LYS A 154 1.49 -24.43 11.40
C LYS A 154 1.06 -23.63 12.61
N ARG A 155 0.99 -24.32 13.74
CA ARG A 155 0.86 -23.69 15.06
C ARG A 155 2.16 -22.93 15.35
N ASP A 156 2.06 -21.63 15.46
CA ASP A 156 3.21 -20.84 15.88
C ASP A 156 3.25 -20.82 17.41
N SER A 157 4.26 -21.45 18.00
CA SER A 157 4.45 -21.44 19.45
C SER A 157 5.04 -20.11 19.96
N ALA A 158 5.40 -19.18 19.05
CA ALA A 158 6.19 -17.99 19.36
C ALA A 158 5.44 -16.65 19.19
N PHE A 159 4.10 -16.66 19.08
CA PHE A 159 3.31 -15.42 18.93
C PHE A 159 3.54 -14.39 20.07
N GLN A 160 4.05 -14.81 21.23
CA GLN A 160 4.40 -13.90 22.33
C GLN A 160 5.71 -13.13 22.13
N ASN A 161 6.47 -13.38 21.06
CA ASN A 161 7.68 -12.64 20.78
C ASN A 161 7.35 -11.33 20.04
N GLU A 162 7.92 -10.22 20.51
CA GLU A 162 7.84 -8.87 19.94
C GLU A 162 8.26 -8.80 18.45
N TRP A 163 8.90 -9.86 17.94
CA TRP A 163 9.42 -10.00 16.59
C TRP A 163 8.76 -11.15 15.81
N SER A 164 7.56 -11.62 16.20
CA SER A 164 6.83 -12.64 15.43
C SER A 164 6.66 -12.18 13.98
N THR A 165 7.04 -13.04 13.03
CA THR A 165 6.83 -12.80 11.60
C THR A 165 5.36 -12.99 11.20
N ASP A 166 4.52 -13.52 12.09
CA ASP A 166 3.08 -13.70 11.90
C ASP A 166 2.27 -12.50 12.42
N TYR A 167 2.46 -11.35 11.80
CA TYR A 167 1.68 -10.15 12.13
C TYR A 167 0.20 -10.26 11.76
N LEU A 168 -0.19 -11.27 10.97
CA LEU A 168 -1.60 -11.53 10.64
C LEU A 168 -2.33 -12.29 11.76
N ASN A 169 -1.61 -13.05 12.60
CA ASN A 169 -2.13 -13.75 13.77
C ASN A 169 -3.38 -14.62 13.48
N GLY A 170 -3.38 -15.35 12.36
CA GLY A 170 -4.47 -16.25 12.02
C GLY A 170 -4.87 -16.22 10.54
N VAL A 171 -6.02 -16.83 10.26
CA VAL A 171 -6.61 -16.88 8.93
C VAL A 171 -7.69 -15.82 8.82
N TRP A 172 -7.49 -14.85 7.94
CA TRP A 172 -8.44 -13.78 7.69
C TRP A 172 -9.46 -14.26 6.67
N ALA A 173 -10.73 -14.23 7.04
CA ALA A 173 -11.86 -14.29 6.13
C ALA A 173 -12.32 -12.86 5.85
N ILE A 174 -12.34 -12.48 4.58
CA ILE A 174 -12.60 -11.13 4.11
C ILE A 174 -13.86 -11.17 3.26
N GLU A 175 -14.91 -10.56 3.75
CA GLU A 175 -16.20 -10.45 3.06
C GLU A 175 -16.34 -9.04 2.50
N LYS A 176 -16.77 -8.92 1.25
CA LYS A 176 -17.10 -7.62 0.66
C LYS A 176 -18.50 -7.20 1.10
N THR A 177 -18.65 -5.97 1.57
CA THR A 177 -19.92 -5.43 2.05
C THR A 177 -20.26 -4.10 1.39
N ASN A 178 -21.56 -3.87 1.20
CA ASN A 178 -22.12 -2.55 0.88
C ASN A 178 -22.74 -1.86 2.09
N GLN A 179 -22.85 -2.56 3.22
CA GLN A 179 -23.42 -2.07 4.47
C GLN A 179 -22.33 -1.42 5.32
N TYR A 180 -22.60 -0.22 5.81
CA TYR A 180 -21.78 0.45 6.82
C TYR A 180 -21.78 -0.36 8.11
N LYS A 181 -20.61 -0.58 8.70
CA LYS A 181 -20.53 -1.06 10.09
C LYS A 181 -19.65 -0.12 10.90
N GLU A 182 -20.27 0.44 11.93
CA GLU A 182 -19.70 0.97 13.18
C GLU A 182 -18.36 0.32 13.57
N PRO A 183 -17.37 1.13 14.01
CA PRO A 183 -17.51 1.79 15.31
C PRO A 183 -17.21 3.30 15.29
N ASN A 184 -17.82 4.03 14.35
CA ASN A 184 -18.15 5.47 14.41
C ASN A 184 -18.64 5.90 13.01
N GLU A 185 -19.96 6.01 12.81
CA GLU A 185 -20.61 6.56 11.60
C GLU A 185 -19.86 7.78 11.03
N PHE A 186 -19.38 8.68 11.89
CA PHE A 186 -18.65 9.88 11.50
C PHE A 186 -17.35 9.62 10.69
N TYR A 187 -16.56 8.61 11.07
CA TYR A 187 -15.30 8.32 10.35
C TYR A 187 -15.61 7.82 8.94
N TYR A 188 -16.58 6.91 8.81
CA TYR A 188 -16.93 6.30 7.55
C TYR A 188 -17.66 7.27 6.62
N GLU A 189 -18.48 8.16 7.15
CA GLU A 189 -19.06 9.26 6.37
C GLU A 189 -18.00 10.19 5.80
N THR A 190 -16.95 10.48 6.57
CA THR A 190 -15.83 11.32 6.11
C THR A 190 -15.01 10.61 5.04
N VAL A 191 -14.47 9.41 5.33
CA VAL A 191 -13.49 8.78 4.42
C VAL A 191 -14.10 8.25 3.12
N LEU A 192 -15.42 8.09 3.06
CA LEU A 192 -16.12 7.63 1.86
C LEU A 192 -16.57 8.78 0.96
N ASN A 193 -16.39 10.03 1.39
CA ASN A 193 -16.74 11.23 0.62
C ASN A 193 -15.51 12.14 0.50
N PHE A 194 -14.66 11.87 -0.49
CA PHE A 194 -13.47 12.67 -0.74
C PHE A 194 -13.81 13.99 -1.44
N SER A 195 -13.35 15.10 -0.88
CA SER A 195 -13.56 16.45 -1.38
C SER A 195 -12.25 17.12 -1.85
N PRO A 196 -12.34 18.21 -2.63
CA PRO A 196 -11.17 19.04 -2.94
C PRO A 196 -10.45 19.56 -1.68
N GLU A 197 -11.20 19.87 -0.61
CA GLU A 197 -10.65 20.30 0.67
C GLU A 197 -9.81 19.20 1.34
N ASP A 198 -10.25 17.94 1.27
CA ASP A 198 -9.47 16.80 1.78
C ASP A 198 -8.16 16.65 1.00
N LEU A 199 -8.20 16.80 -0.33
CA LEU A 199 -6.98 16.82 -1.14
C LEU A 199 -6.06 17.95 -0.67
N LEU A 200 -6.58 19.17 -0.53
CA LEU A 200 -5.81 20.32 -0.09
C LEU A 200 -5.08 20.08 1.24
N ASP A 201 -5.76 19.49 2.22
CA ASP A 201 -5.18 19.18 3.52
C ASP A 201 -4.09 18.10 3.43
N ILE A 202 -4.33 17.05 2.62
CA ILE A 202 -3.32 16.03 2.33
C ILE A 202 -2.09 16.64 1.66
N LEU A 203 -2.27 17.52 0.67
CA LEU A 203 -1.17 18.17 -0.04
C LEU A 203 -0.34 19.04 0.90
N LYS A 204 -0.99 19.83 1.76
CA LYS A 204 -0.32 20.63 2.78
C LYS A 204 0.47 19.76 3.75
N GLU A 205 -0.07 18.64 4.18
CA GLU A 205 0.65 17.68 5.02
C GLU A 205 1.85 17.09 4.28
N TYR A 206 1.67 16.70 3.01
CA TYR A 206 2.71 16.11 2.16
C TYR A 206 3.92 17.03 1.98
N ILE A 207 3.70 18.34 1.82
CA ILE A 207 4.78 19.32 1.66
C ILE A 207 5.22 20.01 2.97
N GLY A 208 4.63 19.63 4.11
CA GLY A 208 5.04 20.12 5.42
C GLY A 208 4.48 21.50 5.81
N MET A 209 3.45 21.98 5.11
CA MET A 209 2.67 23.17 5.51
C MET A 209 1.68 22.86 6.65
N SER A 210 1.35 21.59 6.86
CA SER A 210 0.60 21.07 8.00
C SER A 210 1.41 19.99 8.72
N ASN A 211 1.09 19.73 9.99
CA ASN A 211 1.76 18.74 10.82
C ASN A 211 0.78 17.83 11.58
N ASN A 212 -0.46 17.69 11.11
CA ASN A 212 -1.49 16.89 11.78
C ASN A 212 -1.11 15.41 11.84
N VAL A 213 -0.51 14.90 10.78
CA VAL A 213 -0.05 13.51 10.68
C VAL A 213 1.40 13.39 11.16
N ARG A 214 2.27 14.34 10.78
CA ARG A 214 3.69 14.37 11.15
C ARG A 214 3.91 14.36 12.66
N THR A 215 3.09 15.08 13.42
CA THR A 215 3.20 15.10 14.90
C THR A 215 2.97 13.73 15.53
N ILE A 216 2.13 12.90 14.93
CA ILE A 216 1.89 11.52 15.37
C ILE A 216 3.08 10.62 15.03
N LEU A 217 3.72 10.84 13.87
CA LEU A 217 4.76 9.96 13.31
C LEU A 217 6.19 10.23 13.79
N ARG A 218 6.53 11.47 14.16
CA ARG A 218 7.91 11.90 14.46
C ARG A 218 8.61 11.17 15.61
N LYS A 219 7.91 10.34 16.37
CA LYS A 219 8.48 9.61 17.51
C LYS A 219 9.34 8.41 17.11
N ASP A 220 9.31 7.96 15.84
CA ASP A 220 9.75 6.60 15.48
C ASP A 220 10.67 6.50 14.24
N ASN A 221 11.56 7.46 13.96
CA ASN A 221 12.45 7.38 12.77
C ASN A 221 11.69 7.25 11.44
N ARG A 222 10.60 8.03 11.31
CA ARG A 222 9.69 8.02 10.17
C ARG A 222 9.59 9.39 9.53
N TYR A 223 9.55 9.39 8.21
CA TYR A 223 9.55 10.58 7.37
C TYR A 223 8.35 10.53 6.42
N LEU A 224 7.64 11.64 6.27
CA LEU A 224 6.37 11.75 5.55
C LEU A 224 6.48 12.70 4.35
N GLY A 225 5.88 12.35 3.22
CA GLY A 225 5.75 13.27 2.08
C GLY A 225 7.10 13.68 1.50
N LEU A 226 7.37 14.96 1.27
CA LEU A 226 8.58 15.40 0.54
C LEU A 226 9.93 15.18 1.25
N GLU A 227 9.96 15.04 2.58
CA GLU A 227 11.21 14.74 3.31
C GLU A 227 11.74 13.34 3.01
N ILE A 228 10.91 12.42 2.50
CA ILE A 228 11.38 11.07 2.15
C ILE A 228 12.49 11.10 1.10
N TYR A 229 12.48 12.10 0.20
CA TYR A 229 13.43 12.15 -0.91
C TYR A 229 14.85 12.39 -0.40
N ASP A 230 15.01 13.29 0.56
CA ASP A 230 16.31 13.58 1.18
C ASP A 230 16.83 12.32 1.90
N VAL A 231 15.97 11.68 2.70
CA VAL A 231 16.34 10.47 3.43
C VAL A 231 16.66 9.32 2.47
N MET A 232 15.89 9.14 1.38
CA MET A 232 16.20 8.14 0.35
C MET A 232 17.60 8.35 -0.23
N THR A 233 18.01 9.60 -0.51
CA THR A 233 19.38 9.86 -1.00
C THR A 233 20.44 9.49 0.02
N GLU A 234 20.28 9.86 1.29
CA GLU A 234 21.21 9.50 2.36
C GLU A 234 21.33 7.98 2.55
N MET A 235 20.21 7.27 2.41
CA MET A 235 20.17 5.81 2.56
C MET A 235 20.86 5.10 1.39
N LEU A 236 20.69 5.57 0.17
CA LEU A 236 21.41 5.05 -0.99
C LEU A 236 22.92 5.27 -0.87
N GLU A 237 23.35 6.41 -0.30
CA GLU A 237 24.77 6.68 -0.05
C GLU A 237 25.34 5.74 1.00
N LYS A 238 24.63 5.55 2.12
CA LYS A 238 25.00 4.57 3.14
C LYS A 238 25.08 3.17 2.55
N GLN A 239 24.12 2.76 1.72
CA GLN A 239 24.11 1.46 1.07
C GLN A 239 25.30 1.29 0.10
N LYS A 240 25.58 2.27 -0.74
CA LYS A 240 26.73 2.24 -1.66
C LYS A 240 28.06 2.07 -0.92
N ASN A 241 28.21 2.74 0.22
CA ASN A 241 29.46 2.74 0.98
C ASN A 241 29.62 1.51 1.89
N ASN A 242 28.53 1.01 2.49
CA ASN A 242 28.57 -0.01 3.55
C ASN A 242 28.07 -1.39 3.10
N MET A 243 27.39 -1.49 1.96
CA MET A 243 26.78 -2.73 1.46
C MET A 243 27.18 -2.99 0.00
N VAL A 244 28.47 -2.87 -0.28
CA VAL A 244 29.04 -2.97 -1.64
C VAL A 244 28.60 -4.27 -2.32
N GLY A 245 28.05 -4.15 -3.53
CA GLY A 245 27.60 -5.29 -4.34
C GLY A 245 26.17 -5.74 -4.04
N GLN A 246 25.47 -5.10 -3.10
CA GLN A 246 24.06 -5.39 -2.82
C GLN A 246 23.14 -4.50 -3.67
N PRO A 247 22.20 -5.09 -4.44
CA PRO A 247 21.19 -4.33 -5.18
C PRO A 247 20.34 -3.44 -4.28
N PHE A 248 19.87 -2.33 -4.83
CA PHE A 248 18.90 -1.46 -4.14
C PHE A 248 17.52 -2.12 -4.06
N ALA A 249 16.80 -1.88 -2.97
CA ALA A 249 15.40 -2.28 -2.89
C ALA A 249 14.60 -1.55 -3.99
N ILE A 250 13.91 -2.29 -4.86
CA ILE A 250 13.17 -1.68 -5.97
C ILE A 250 11.79 -1.16 -5.55
N HIS A 251 11.19 -1.74 -4.51
CA HIS A 251 9.83 -1.45 -4.07
C HIS A 251 9.59 0.06 -3.81
N PRO A 252 10.47 0.80 -3.11
CA PRO A 252 10.27 2.23 -2.90
C PRO A 252 10.12 3.05 -4.20
N PHE A 253 10.91 2.74 -5.22
CA PHE A 253 10.86 3.44 -6.50
C PHE A 253 9.62 3.05 -7.31
N HIS A 254 9.17 1.79 -7.18
CA HIS A 254 7.91 1.38 -7.80
C HIS A 254 6.70 2.03 -7.12
N LEU A 255 6.72 2.12 -5.78
CA LEU A 255 5.69 2.79 -5.00
C LEU A 255 5.59 4.26 -5.38
N LEU A 256 6.70 4.99 -5.50
CA LEU A 256 6.69 6.38 -5.93
C LEU A 256 5.98 6.54 -7.28
N TYR A 257 6.29 5.69 -8.25
CA TYR A 257 5.62 5.70 -9.56
C TYR A 257 4.11 5.46 -9.46
N GLU A 258 3.66 4.45 -8.71
CA GLU A 258 2.24 4.17 -8.52
C GLU A 258 1.53 5.27 -7.73
N HIS A 259 2.19 5.83 -6.72
CA HIS A 259 1.71 7.00 -5.98
C HIS A 259 1.46 8.19 -6.91
N LYS A 260 2.35 8.47 -7.88
CA LYS A 260 2.17 9.62 -8.78
C LYS A 260 0.96 9.44 -9.69
N LYS A 261 0.66 8.19 -10.09
CA LYS A 261 -0.57 7.88 -10.80
C LYS A 261 -1.80 8.12 -9.94
N LEU A 262 -1.75 7.71 -8.68
CA LEU A 262 -2.87 7.90 -7.76
C LEU A 262 -3.12 9.38 -7.47
N LEU A 263 -2.04 10.15 -7.27
CA LEU A 263 -2.10 11.60 -7.12
C LEU A 263 -2.73 12.27 -8.36
N SER A 264 -2.31 11.86 -9.56
CA SER A 264 -2.90 12.35 -10.80
C SER A 264 -4.40 12.02 -10.92
N LEU A 265 -4.80 10.82 -10.49
CA LEU A 265 -6.20 10.41 -10.47
C LEU A 265 -7.01 11.27 -9.50
N ALA A 266 -6.48 11.52 -8.30
CA ALA A 266 -7.12 12.40 -7.32
C ALA A 266 -7.21 13.86 -7.79
N ALA A 267 -6.19 14.35 -8.51
CA ALA A 267 -6.13 15.70 -9.05
C ALA A 267 -7.06 15.95 -10.26
N ALA A 268 -7.66 14.90 -10.83
CA ALA A 268 -8.40 14.98 -12.09
C ALA A 268 -9.62 15.92 -12.01
N PHE A 269 -10.23 16.10 -10.83
CA PHE A 269 -11.39 16.99 -10.66
C PHE A 269 -11.09 18.47 -10.99
N THR A 270 -9.82 18.88 -10.91
CA THR A 270 -9.42 20.27 -11.19
C THR A 270 -9.69 20.66 -12.65
N ASN A 271 -9.79 19.68 -13.56
CA ASN A 271 -9.91 19.88 -15.01
C ASN A 271 -8.86 20.84 -15.59
N SER A 272 -7.74 21.07 -14.88
CA SER A 272 -6.70 22.02 -15.26
C SER A 272 -5.72 21.38 -16.26
N PRO A 273 -5.58 21.94 -17.48
CA PRO A 273 -4.61 21.43 -18.45
C PRO A 273 -3.17 21.49 -17.93
N THR A 274 -2.85 22.49 -17.11
CA THR A 274 -1.54 22.64 -16.48
C THR A 274 -1.27 21.49 -15.50
N VAL A 275 -2.20 21.24 -14.58
CA VAL A 275 -2.10 20.14 -13.60
C VAL A 275 -1.98 18.79 -14.29
N LYS A 276 -2.73 18.57 -15.37
CA LYS A 276 -2.64 17.33 -16.17
C LYS A 276 -1.25 17.16 -16.77
N LYS A 277 -0.71 18.20 -17.40
CA LYS A 277 0.65 18.18 -17.99
C LYS A 277 1.73 17.94 -16.93
N GLU A 278 1.60 18.58 -15.77
CA GLU A 278 2.53 18.40 -14.64
C GLU A 278 2.46 16.97 -14.08
N SER A 279 1.25 16.42 -13.96
CA SER A 279 1.02 15.03 -13.54
C SER A 279 1.65 14.03 -14.50
N ASP A 280 1.44 14.20 -15.80
CA ASP A 280 2.01 13.33 -16.84
C ASP A 280 3.55 13.37 -16.80
N LEU A 281 4.14 14.56 -16.62
CA LEU A 281 5.58 14.69 -16.43
C LEU A 281 6.05 13.96 -15.17
N LEU A 282 5.38 14.17 -14.04
CA LEU A 282 5.72 13.58 -12.76
C LEU A 282 5.68 12.05 -12.80
N ILE A 283 4.63 11.46 -13.39
CA ILE A 283 4.51 10.01 -13.59
C ILE A 283 5.66 9.48 -14.47
N ASN A 284 5.95 10.17 -15.57
CA ASN A 284 7.01 9.76 -16.50
C ASN A 284 8.39 9.79 -15.85
N GLU A 285 8.70 10.81 -15.06
CA GLU A 285 9.99 10.90 -14.36
C GLU A 285 10.11 9.84 -13.26
N ALA A 286 9.04 9.56 -12.52
CA ALA A 286 9.03 8.46 -11.55
C ALA A 286 9.24 7.10 -12.21
N PHE A 287 8.64 6.87 -13.39
CA PHE A 287 8.84 5.65 -14.17
C PHE A 287 10.28 5.50 -14.66
N LYS A 288 10.88 6.58 -15.17
CA LYS A 288 12.30 6.60 -15.59
C LYS A 288 13.22 6.29 -14.43
N LEU A 289 13.00 6.92 -13.27
CA LEU A 289 13.79 6.66 -12.06
C LEU A 289 13.71 5.19 -11.64
N ARG A 290 12.50 4.61 -11.55
CA ARG A 290 12.30 3.18 -11.27
C ARG A 290 13.11 2.28 -12.22
N ASN A 291 13.03 2.53 -13.52
CA ASN A 291 13.73 1.71 -14.50
C ASN A 291 15.26 1.93 -14.49
N LEU A 292 15.72 3.12 -14.11
CA LEU A 292 17.14 3.40 -13.89
C LEU A 292 17.69 2.58 -12.71
N VAL A 293 16.92 2.46 -11.63
CA VAL A 293 17.29 1.61 -10.48
C VAL A 293 17.32 0.13 -10.88
N LEU A 294 16.33 -0.36 -11.63
CA LEU A 294 16.35 -1.74 -12.18
C LEU A 294 17.62 -2.00 -13.01
N TYR A 295 17.98 -1.06 -13.89
CA TYR A 295 19.20 -1.15 -14.69
C TYR A 295 20.46 -1.19 -13.83
N CYS A 296 20.53 -0.34 -12.80
CA CYS A 296 21.65 -0.33 -11.86
C CYS A 296 21.73 -1.66 -11.09
N ASN A 297 20.61 -2.15 -10.57
CA ASN A 297 20.53 -3.44 -9.87
C ASN A 297 20.98 -4.62 -10.73
N HIS A 298 20.63 -4.63 -12.01
CA HIS A 298 21.13 -5.63 -12.95
C HIS A 298 22.66 -5.55 -13.11
N CYS A 299 23.22 -4.34 -13.22
CA CYS A 299 24.69 -4.15 -13.28
C CYS A 299 25.38 -4.57 -11.96
N ILE A 300 24.75 -4.32 -10.81
CA ILE A 300 25.25 -4.75 -9.50
C ILE A 300 25.25 -6.28 -9.44
N ALA A 301 24.14 -6.93 -9.80
CA ALA A 301 24.01 -8.38 -9.76
C ALA A 301 25.00 -9.10 -10.70
N GLU A 302 25.24 -8.56 -11.90
CA GLU A 302 26.14 -9.18 -12.87
C GLU A 302 27.62 -8.87 -12.64
N LYS A 303 27.93 -7.65 -12.19
CA LYS A 303 29.30 -7.11 -12.25
C LYS A 303 29.78 -6.51 -10.92
N GLY A 304 28.93 -6.44 -9.91
CA GLY A 304 29.24 -5.81 -8.62
C GLY A 304 29.43 -4.30 -8.69
N ILE A 305 28.95 -3.63 -9.74
CA ILE A 305 29.18 -2.19 -9.98
C ILE A 305 27.90 -1.36 -9.86
N TYR A 306 28.01 -0.22 -9.18
CA TYR A 306 26.95 0.79 -9.05
C TYR A 306 26.93 1.73 -10.26
N LYS A 307 26.51 1.21 -11.43
CA LYS A 307 26.51 2.00 -12.66
C LYS A 307 25.38 3.05 -12.66
N LYS A 308 25.70 4.29 -13.03
CA LYS A 308 24.76 5.44 -13.05
C LYS A 308 24.17 5.78 -11.68
N TYR A 309 24.90 5.50 -10.60
CA TYR A 309 24.48 5.83 -9.24
C TYR A 309 24.18 7.32 -9.06
N GLU A 310 25.08 8.18 -9.53
CA GLU A 310 24.97 9.63 -9.41
C GLU A 310 23.70 10.12 -10.14
N ALA A 311 23.40 9.52 -11.29
CA ALA A 311 22.16 9.81 -12.01
C ALA A 311 20.91 9.38 -11.23
N ILE A 312 20.95 8.31 -10.42
CA ILE A 312 19.82 7.95 -9.56
C ILE A 312 19.55 9.08 -8.56
N ILE A 313 20.59 9.56 -7.87
CA ILE A 313 20.49 10.65 -6.89
C ILE A 313 19.96 11.93 -7.53
N GLU A 314 20.52 12.31 -8.68
CA GLU A 314 20.04 13.48 -9.45
C GLU A 314 18.56 13.34 -9.84
N ASN A 315 18.12 12.14 -10.25
CA ASN A 315 16.73 11.92 -10.65
C ASN A 315 15.77 11.88 -9.45
N ILE A 316 16.22 11.45 -8.26
CA ILE A 316 15.43 11.57 -7.01
C ILE A 316 15.18 13.05 -6.70
N MET A 317 16.22 13.88 -6.73
CA MET A 317 16.10 15.31 -6.44
C MET A 317 15.30 16.06 -7.52
N LYS A 318 15.48 15.68 -8.80
CA LYS A 318 14.64 16.18 -9.90
C LYS A 318 13.17 15.85 -9.67
N LEU A 319 12.87 14.61 -9.28
CA LEU A 319 11.50 14.16 -9.02
C LEU A 319 10.88 14.92 -7.86
N LYS A 320 11.63 15.13 -6.77
CA LYS A 320 11.23 15.95 -5.61
C LYS A 320 10.80 17.36 -6.04
N ASN A 321 11.61 18.02 -6.87
CA ASN A 321 11.35 19.40 -7.31
C ASN A 321 10.13 19.49 -8.24
N ILE A 322 9.96 18.54 -9.17
CA ILE A 322 8.77 18.48 -10.04
C ILE A 322 7.52 18.24 -9.20
N GLU A 323 7.58 17.32 -8.24
CA GLU A 323 6.45 17.04 -7.35
C GLU A 323 6.10 18.28 -6.51
N LEU A 324 7.06 18.94 -5.88
CA LEU A 324 6.83 20.15 -5.09
C LEU A 324 6.14 21.25 -5.92
N ALA A 325 6.59 21.48 -7.16
CA ALA A 325 5.98 22.45 -8.06
C ALA A 325 4.52 22.09 -8.38
N MET A 326 4.25 20.82 -8.70
CA MET A 326 2.89 20.34 -8.96
C MET A 326 2.00 20.48 -7.71
N MET A 327 2.52 20.17 -6.51
CA MET A 327 1.76 20.31 -5.27
C MET A 327 1.39 21.78 -5.01
N HIS A 328 2.30 22.73 -5.23
CA HIS A 328 1.98 24.15 -5.13
C HIS A 328 0.91 24.59 -6.14
N SER A 329 1.06 24.19 -7.41
CA SER A 329 0.08 24.43 -8.47
C SER A 329 -1.30 23.90 -8.08
N LEU A 330 -1.38 22.69 -7.55
CA LEU A 330 -2.63 22.10 -7.05
C LEU A 330 -3.24 22.87 -5.87
N ILE A 331 -2.41 23.21 -4.87
CA ILE A 331 -2.85 23.96 -3.69
C ILE A 331 -3.44 25.31 -4.09
N GLU A 332 -2.77 26.04 -5.00
CA GLU A 332 -3.24 27.33 -5.52
C GLU A 332 -4.55 27.18 -6.29
N ASN A 333 -4.64 26.20 -7.19
CA ASN A 333 -5.86 25.94 -7.96
C ASN A 333 -7.04 25.62 -7.03
N ILE A 334 -6.88 24.66 -6.11
CA ILE A 334 -7.97 24.26 -5.20
C ILE A 334 -8.39 25.44 -4.31
N SER A 335 -7.43 26.18 -3.76
CA SER A 335 -7.73 27.33 -2.89
C SER A 335 -8.46 28.46 -3.62
N ALA A 336 -8.31 28.57 -4.95
CA ALA A 336 -9.05 29.54 -5.76
C ALA A 336 -10.52 29.11 -6.01
N PHE A 337 -10.82 27.81 -5.95
CA PHE A 337 -12.16 27.27 -6.18
C PHE A 337 -12.99 27.15 -4.90
N THR A 338 -12.38 27.05 -3.72
CA THR A 338 -13.08 27.02 -2.43
C THR A 338 -13.36 28.46 -1.95
N PRO A 339 -14.60 28.97 -1.98
CA PRO A 339 -14.90 30.27 -1.38
C PRO A 339 -14.58 30.20 0.12
N SER A 340 -14.06 31.28 0.69
CA SER A 340 -13.77 31.41 2.11
C SER A 340 -15.05 31.35 2.97
N SER A 341 -15.67 30.17 3.12
CA SER A 341 -16.86 29.96 3.94
C SER A 341 -16.50 29.41 5.32
N LYS A 342 -15.50 30.01 5.97
CA LYS A 342 -15.26 29.94 7.43
C LYS A 342 -14.60 31.23 7.94
N GLN A 343 -15.24 32.36 7.68
CA GLN A 343 -15.11 33.52 8.57
C GLN A 343 -16.55 33.95 8.93
N ASN A 344 -16.78 34.16 10.22
CA ASN A 344 -18.04 34.56 10.87
C ASN A 344 -19.00 33.44 11.26
N THR A 345 -18.71 32.82 12.41
CA THR A 345 -19.55 32.75 13.63
C THR A 345 -18.64 32.12 14.70
N SER A 346 -18.36 32.66 15.88
CA SER A 346 -19.06 33.62 16.70
C SER A 346 -18.09 34.17 17.76
N THR A 347 -17.99 35.50 17.82
CA THR A 347 -17.87 36.19 19.10
C THR A 347 -19.14 35.91 19.89
N PHE A 348 -19.04 35.20 21.01
CA PHE A 348 -19.94 35.43 22.13
C PHE A 348 -19.10 35.58 23.39
N SER A 349 -19.25 36.79 23.94
CA SER A 349 -18.93 37.25 25.29
C SER A 349 -19.40 36.31 26.39
#